data_AF-A0A9P1A3V1-F1
#
_entry.id   AF-A0A9P1A3V1-F1
#
_cell.length_a   1.000
_cell.length_b   1.000
_cell.length_c   1.000
_cell.angle_alpha   90.00
_cell.angle_beta   90.00
_cell.angle_gamma   90.00
#
_symmetry.space_group_name_H-M   'P 1'
#
loop_
_entity.id
_entity.type
_entity.pdbx_description
1 polymer ?
#
loop_
_entity_poly.entity_id
_entity_poly.type
_entity_poly.pdbx_seq_one_letter_code
_entity_poly.pdbx_strand_id
1 'polypeptide(L)'
;MGQSVSRDDFIWTLTEQPHMSRREAIVKKYPEVKKLFGVDPSLKYVVSSLVVFQIVMCWLLQDADWLLIFLQAYFCGGVINHALTLAIHDISHNTAFGNKFPIKNRFFGMFANLPIAVPISVSFKKYHVEHHRYLGEDGLDTDVPTAFEAEFFTNTPKKLLWLALQPFFYAFRPLIIYKKAPTDMEIVNAITQISFDLLILHYFGLKSLLYLFSGTIISMGLHPSAGHFIAEHYAFKEDQETFSYYGLWNLCTFNVGYHVEHHDFPYIPGRDLPKLRALAPDFYENLYQHTSMMEILRDFVFNPAMGPYARLKRKPRVPQEFYGNYQLFEYVEGFLHHIGIYRLKQYAGNVFDLNNNNDKKLN
;
A
#
# COMPACT_ATOMS: atom_id res chain seq x y z
N MET A 1 -31.51 -9.29 13.40
CA MET A 1 -31.43 -7.92 13.95
C MET A 1 -30.30 -7.19 13.22
N GLY A 2 -30.60 -6.07 12.58
CA GLY A 2 -29.64 -5.29 11.77
C GLY A 2 -30.22 -4.91 10.41
N GLN A 3 -29.91 -3.71 9.92
CA GLN A 3 -30.30 -3.28 8.59
C GLN A 3 -29.48 -4.02 7.52
N SER A 4 -30.06 -4.21 6.34
CA SER A 4 -29.37 -4.76 5.16
C SER A 4 -28.89 -3.62 4.27
N VAL A 5 -27.85 -3.87 3.46
CA VAL A 5 -27.41 -2.94 2.41
C VAL A 5 -28.54 -2.64 1.43
N SER A 6 -28.55 -1.43 0.90
CA SER A 6 -29.56 -0.95 -0.05
C SER A 6 -29.23 -1.24 -1.51
N ARG A 7 -28.07 -1.85 -1.79
CA ARG A 7 -27.58 -2.18 -3.14
C ARG A 7 -27.24 -3.66 -3.24
N ASP A 8 -27.46 -4.21 -4.43
CA ASP A 8 -27.17 -5.59 -4.84
C ASP A 8 -26.12 -5.67 -5.96
N ASP A 9 -25.62 -4.53 -6.44
CA ASP A 9 -24.49 -4.42 -7.37
C ASP A 9 -23.61 -3.20 -7.04
N PHE A 10 -22.42 -3.16 -7.62
CA PHE A 10 -21.50 -2.04 -7.59
C PHE A 10 -22.05 -0.84 -8.38
N ILE A 11 -21.48 0.34 -8.14
CA ILE A 11 -21.85 1.56 -8.85
C ILE A 11 -21.09 1.63 -10.16
N TRP A 12 -21.72 1.22 -11.26
CA TRP A 12 -21.09 1.24 -12.57
C TRP A 12 -21.08 2.63 -13.21
N THR A 13 -19.91 3.11 -13.61
CA THR A 13 -19.73 4.37 -14.33
C THR A 13 -19.19 4.16 -15.74
N LEU A 14 -19.60 5.06 -16.65
CA LEU A 14 -19.13 5.15 -18.03
C LEU A 14 -18.04 6.22 -18.21
N THR A 15 -17.73 7.00 -17.17
CA THR A 15 -16.72 8.06 -17.21
C THR A 15 -15.33 7.52 -16.93
N GLU A 16 -14.31 8.21 -17.46
CA GLU A 16 -12.93 7.99 -17.04
C GLU A 16 -12.72 8.41 -15.57
N GLN A 17 -11.63 7.92 -14.97
CA GLN A 17 -11.27 8.32 -13.61
C GLN A 17 -10.99 9.83 -13.53
N PRO A 18 -11.46 10.53 -12.47
CA PRO A 18 -11.41 12.00 -12.41
C PRO A 18 -10.00 12.57 -12.22
N HIS A 19 -9.06 11.77 -11.73
CA HIS A 19 -7.71 12.24 -11.39
C HIS A 19 -6.87 12.63 -12.60
N MET A 20 -7.05 11.97 -13.74
CA MET A 20 -6.29 12.27 -14.95
C MET A 20 -6.64 13.67 -15.48
N SER A 21 -7.92 13.95 -15.68
CA SER A 21 -8.41 15.24 -16.18
C SER A 21 -8.21 16.37 -15.18
N ARG A 22 -8.42 16.11 -13.87
CA ARG A 22 -8.16 17.11 -12.82
C ARG A 22 -6.68 17.47 -12.71
N ARG A 23 -5.77 16.49 -12.78
CA ARG A 23 -4.31 16.73 -12.83
C ARG A 23 -3.94 17.66 -13.98
N GLU A 24 -4.42 17.38 -15.19
CA GLU A 24 -4.13 18.21 -16.37
C GLU A 24 -4.64 19.64 -16.20
N ALA A 25 -5.87 19.80 -15.69
CA ALA A 25 -6.45 21.11 -15.42
C ALA A 25 -5.67 21.90 -14.36
N ILE A 26 -5.23 21.25 -13.29
CA ILE A 26 -4.41 21.87 -12.23
C ILE A 26 -3.05 22.29 -12.79
N VAL A 27 -2.35 21.42 -13.53
CA VAL A 27 -1.03 21.77 -14.12
C VAL A 27 -1.14 22.95 -15.09
N LYS A 28 -2.25 23.06 -15.82
CA LYS A 28 -2.51 24.17 -16.73
C LYS A 28 -2.78 25.49 -16.00
N LYS A 29 -3.58 25.45 -14.92
CA LYS A 29 -3.98 26.65 -14.17
C LYS A 29 -2.91 27.11 -13.15
N TYR A 30 -2.26 26.15 -12.49
CA TYR A 30 -1.29 26.33 -11.41
C TYR A 30 0.03 25.59 -11.73
N PRO A 31 0.80 26.01 -12.76
CA PRO A 31 2.01 25.32 -13.19
C PRO A 31 3.09 25.19 -12.09
N GLU A 32 3.06 26.05 -11.07
CA GLU A 32 3.90 26.01 -9.88
C GLU A 32 3.71 24.76 -9.01
N VAL A 33 2.62 23.99 -9.22
CA VAL A 33 2.42 22.67 -8.59
C VAL A 33 3.62 21.75 -8.80
N LYS A 34 4.35 21.91 -9.93
CA LYS A 34 5.57 21.16 -10.24
C LYS A 34 6.67 21.32 -9.19
N LYS A 35 6.66 22.40 -8.40
CA LYS A 35 7.62 22.66 -7.32
C LYS A 35 7.36 21.82 -6.07
N LEU A 36 6.17 21.22 -5.95
CA LEU A 36 5.80 20.36 -4.81
C LEU A 36 6.25 18.90 -5.01
N PHE A 37 6.66 18.52 -6.22
CA PHE A 37 7.23 17.20 -6.46
C PHE A 37 8.63 17.13 -5.86
N GLY A 38 8.97 15.98 -5.27
CA GLY A 38 10.32 15.80 -4.78
C GLY A 38 10.46 14.69 -3.75
N VAL A 39 11.41 14.91 -2.87
CA VAL A 39 11.78 14.00 -1.79
C VAL A 39 11.39 14.63 -0.48
N ASP A 40 10.76 13.89 0.42
CA ASP A 40 10.65 14.29 1.81
C ASP A 40 11.91 13.84 2.58
N PRO A 41 12.83 14.76 2.91
CA PRO A 41 14.05 14.41 3.61
C PRO A 41 13.80 13.93 5.05
N SER A 42 12.65 14.27 5.64
CA SER A 42 12.31 13.94 7.02
C SER A 42 11.77 12.52 7.18
N LEU A 43 11.08 12.02 6.15
CA LEU A 43 10.38 10.73 6.17
C LEU A 43 11.29 9.59 6.62
N LYS A 44 12.53 9.52 6.10
CA LYS A 44 13.47 8.46 6.47
C LYS A 44 13.84 8.46 7.95
N TYR A 45 13.95 9.64 8.58
CA TYR A 45 14.30 9.73 9.99
C TYR A 45 13.11 9.35 10.87
N VAL A 46 11.92 9.86 10.55
CA VAL A 46 10.70 9.53 11.31
C VAL A 46 10.41 8.04 11.25
N VAL A 47 10.47 7.44 10.06
CA VAL A 47 10.24 6.00 9.88
C VAL A 47 11.29 5.17 10.62
N SER A 48 12.57 5.53 10.55
CA SER A 48 13.61 4.86 11.34
C SER A 48 13.38 4.96 12.84
N SER A 49 12.94 6.12 13.34
CA SER A 49 12.58 6.26 14.74
C SER A 49 11.42 5.37 15.15
N LEU A 50 10.37 5.25 14.32
CA LEU A 50 9.21 4.39 14.58
C LEU A 50 9.59 2.90 14.59
N VAL A 51 10.44 2.44 13.66
CA VAL A 51 10.93 1.06 13.64
C VAL A 51 11.76 0.74 14.88
N VAL A 52 12.69 1.62 15.25
CA VAL A 52 13.52 1.45 16.46
C VAL A 52 12.63 1.45 17.70
N PHE A 53 11.65 2.36 17.77
CA PHE A 53 10.71 2.41 18.88
C PHE A 53 9.94 1.08 19.04
N GLN A 54 9.46 0.48 17.95
CA GLN A 54 8.77 -0.81 18.01
C GLN A 54 9.68 -1.94 18.52
N ILE A 55 10.96 -1.95 18.11
CA ILE A 55 11.95 -2.92 18.61
C ILE A 55 12.18 -2.72 20.12
N VAL A 56 12.25 -1.48 20.60
CA VAL A 56 12.35 -1.18 22.03
C VAL A 56 11.10 -1.65 22.78
N MET A 57 9.90 -1.46 22.21
CA MET A 57 8.67 -1.97 22.79
C MET A 57 8.67 -3.50 22.90
N CYS A 58 9.18 -4.22 21.90
CA CYS A 58 9.37 -5.67 22.01
C CYS A 58 10.26 -6.04 23.21
N TRP A 59 11.40 -5.38 23.38
CA TRP A 59 12.26 -5.61 24.54
C TRP A 59 11.57 -5.33 25.87
N LEU A 60 10.82 -4.23 25.98
CA LEU A 60 10.10 -3.86 27.20
C LEU A 60 8.94 -4.82 27.54
N LEU A 61 8.31 -5.42 26.51
CA LEU A 61 7.11 -6.23 26.66
C LEU A 61 7.37 -7.74 26.72
N GLN A 62 8.61 -8.20 26.53
CA GLN A 62 8.94 -9.63 26.45
C GLN A 62 8.41 -10.48 27.61
N ASP A 63 8.39 -9.93 28.83
CA ASP A 63 7.94 -10.61 30.05
C ASP A 63 6.57 -10.10 30.57
N ALA A 64 5.94 -9.16 29.87
CA ALA A 64 4.67 -8.56 30.26
C ALA A 64 3.53 -9.60 30.32
N ASP A 65 2.48 -9.33 31.10
CA ASP A 65 1.27 -10.14 31.07
C ASP A 65 0.48 -9.95 29.77
N TRP A 66 -0.37 -10.92 29.44
CA TRP A 66 -1.14 -10.90 28.18
C TRP A 66 -2.08 -9.70 28.06
N LEU A 67 -2.66 -9.21 29.16
CA LEU A 67 -3.55 -8.06 29.10
C LEU A 67 -2.76 -6.81 28.68
N LEU A 68 -1.58 -6.60 29.27
CA LEU A 68 -0.70 -5.49 28.87
C LEU A 68 -0.25 -5.62 27.41
N ILE A 69 0.07 -6.83 26.93
CA ILE A 69 0.40 -7.07 25.52
C ILE A 69 -0.73 -6.59 24.60
N PHE A 70 -1.98 -7.00 24.85
CA PHE A 70 -3.10 -6.62 23.99
C PHE A 70 -3.46 -5.15 24.09
N LEU A 71 -3.38 -4.55 25.29
CA LEU A 71 -3.58 -3.11 25.45
C LEU A 71 -2.52 -2.31 24.67
N GLN A 72 -1.24 -2.70 24.78
CA GLN A 72 -0.17 -2.04 24.03
C GLN A 72 -0.31 -2.30 22.53
N ALA A 73 -0.69 -3.50 22.10
CA ALA A 73 -0.93 -3.80 20.69
C ALA A 73 -2.05 -2.93 20.12
N TYR A 74 -3.08 -2.59 20.90
CA TYR A 74 -4.15 -1.69 20.46
C TYR A 74 -3.70 -0.22 20.44
N PHE A 75 -3.27 0.33 21.58
CA PHE A 75 -3.07 1.77 21.75
C PHE A 75 -1.72 2.28 21.22
N CYS A 76 -0.72 1.42 21.14
CA CYS A 76 0.63 1.79 20.71
C CYS A 76 1.02 1.07 19.42
N GLY A 77 1.01 -0.26 19.45
CA GLY A 77 1.40 -1.12 18.34
C GLY A 77 0.57 -0.84 17.09
N GLY A 78 -0.75 -0.80 17.22
CA GLY A 78 -1.67 -0.57 16.12
C GLY A 78 -1.53 0.83 15.50
N VAL A 79 -1.36 1.86 16.33
CA VAL A 79 -1.14 3.24 15.85
C VAL A 79 0.15 3.34 15.05
N ILE A 80 1.26 2.77 15.55
CA ILE A 80 2.56 2.85 14.90
C ILE A 80 2.64 1.93 13.69
N ASN A 81 2.06 0.72 13.73
CA ASN A 81 2.03 -0.18 12.58
C ASN A 81 1.18 0.39 11.45
N HIS A 82 0.07 1.07 11.78
CA HIS A 82 -0.68 1.83 10.80
C HIS A 82 0.19 2.94 10.19
N ALA A 83 0.84 3.76 11.02
CA ALA A 83 1.74 4.80 10.55
C ALA A 83 2.82 4.22 9.60
N LEU A 84 3.47 3.11 9.96
CA LEU A 84 4.47 2.45 9.12
C LEU A 84 3.89 1.91 7.81
N THR A 85 2.65 1.42 7.81
CA THR A 85 1.95 1.03 6.58
C THR A 85 1.75 2.23 5.66
N LEU A 86 1.41 3.39 6.22
CA LEU A 86 1.27 4.64 5.45
C LEU A 86 2.61 5.24 5.02
N ALA A 87 3.67 5.02 5.80
CA ALA A 87 5.02 5.33 5.35
C ALA A 87 5.43 4.46 4.16
N ILE A 88 5.14 3.15 4.19
CA ILE A 88 5.38 2.25 3.05
C ILE A 88 4.60 2.74 1.83
N HIS A 89 3.36 3.20 2.01
CA HIS A 89 2.58 3.84 0.97
C HIS A 89 3.31 5.03 0.33
N ASP A 90 3.78 6.00 1.11
CA ASP A 90 4.49 7.17 0.56
C ASP A 90 5.85 6.77 -0.07
N ILE A 91 6.62 5.91 0.61
CA ILE A 91 7.87 5.32 0.08
C ILE A 91 7.63 4.60 -1.26
N SER A 92 6.44 4.04 -1.46
CA SER A 92 6.09 3.35 -2.70
C SER A 92 6.11 4.29 -3.91
N HIS A 93 5.83 5.57 -3.70
CA HIS A 93 5.93 6.61 -4.72
C HIS A 93 7.34 7.22 -4.84
N ASN A 94 8.33 6.55 -4.23
CA ASN A 94 9.73 6.94 -4.20
C ASN A 94 10.00 8.29 -3.53
N THR A 95 9.15 8.74 -2.61
CA THR A 95 9.27 10.06 -1.97
C THR A 95 10.36 10.12 -0.89
N ALA A 96 10.91 8.98 -0.43
CA ALA A 96 11.98 8.96 0.58
C ALA A 96 13.38 9.21 0.01
N PHE A 97 13.68 8.73 -1.20
CA PHE A 97 14.98 8.92 -1.87
C PHE A 97 14.90 9.43 -3.30
N GLY A 98 13.69 9.62 -3.84
CA GLY A 98 13.44 10.09 -5.19
C GLY A 98 13.49 8.99 -6.26
N ASN A 99 12.94 9.31 -7.44
CA ASN A 99 12.88 8.40 -8.59
C ASN A 99 14.27 8.01 -9.15
N LYS A 100 15.32 8.77 -8.84
CA LYS A 100 16.70 8.46 -9.22
C LYS A 100 17.26 7.24 -8.46
N PHE A 101 16.72 6.91 -7.28
CA PHE A 101 17.22 5.83 -6.44
C PHE A 101 16.09 4.85 -6.04
N PRO A 102 15.46 4.18 -7.01
CA PRO A 102 14.30 3.31 -6.74
C PRO A 102 14.65 2.15 -5.79
N ILE A 103 15.84 1.58 -5.89
CA ILE A 103 16.30 0.49 -5.02
C ILE A 103 16.46 0.92 -3.56
N LYS A 104 16.92 2.16 -3.31
CA LYS A 104 16.98 2.70 -1.94
C LYS A 104 15.59 2.80 -1.32
N ASN A 105 14.60 3.25 -2.10
CA ASN A 105 13.20 3.25 -1.65
C ASN A 105 12.68 1.83 -1.38
N ARG A 106 13.05 0.83 -2.21
CA ARG A 106 12.63 -0.57 -1.98
C ARG A 106 13.16 -1.14 -0.67
N PHE A 107 14.47 -1.05 -0.43
CA PHE A 107 15.05 -1.57 0.81
C PHE A 107 14.59 -0.78 2.03
N PHE A 108 14.41 0.53 1.90
CA PHE A 108 13.86 1.32 2.99
C PHE A 108 12.40 1.00 3.28
N GLY A 109 11.60 0.68 2.26
CA GLY A 109 10.25 0.14 2.41
C GLY A 109 10.24 -1.19 3.16
N MET A 110 11.16 -2.12 2.83
CA MET A 110 11.32 -3.37 3.58
C MET A 110 11.73 -3.14 5.04
N PHE A 111 12.58 -2.15 5.29
CA PHE A 111 12.96 -1.75 6.65
C PHE A 111 11.78 -1.16 7.43
N ALA A 112 10.97 -0.29 6.81
CA ALA A 112 9.74 0.23 7.39
C ALA A 112 8.71 -0.88 7.69
N ASN A 113 8.77 -1.98 6.93
CA ASN A 113 7.89 -3.14 7.04
C ASN A 113 8.20 -4.04 8.24
N LEU A 114 9.41 -3.98 8.83
CA LEU A 114 9.83 -4.95 9.84
C LEU A 114 8.82 -5.08 11.00
N PRO A 115 8.30 -3.98 11.60
CA PRO A 115 7.34 -4.08 12.70
C PRO A 115 5.94 -4.58 12.30
N ILE A 116 5.65 -4.71 11.00
CA ILE A 116 4.34 -5.17 10.50
C ILE A 116 4.19 -6.70 10.66
N ALA A 117 5.29 -7.44 10.80
CA ALA A 117 5.34 -8.91 10.96
C ALA A 117 4.81 -9.71 9.75
N VAL A 118 4.57 -9.06 8.60
CA VAL A 118 4.11 -9.67 7.35
C VAL A 118 4.77 -8.94 6.17
N PRO A 119 5.34 -9.63 5.16
CA PRO A 119 6.15 -9.00 4.11
C PRO A 119 5.31 -8.28 3.04
N ILE A 120 4.73 -7.13 3.37
CA ILE A 120 3.79 -6.43 2.48
C ILE A 120 4.46 -5.40 1.55
N SER A 121 5.61 -4.82 1.91
CA SER A 121 6.13 -3.61 1.26
C SER A 121 6.26 -3.68 -0.26
N VAL A 122 6.87 -4.75 -0.79
CA VAL A 122 7.09 -4.86 -2.24
C VAL A 122 5.78 -5.15 -2.98
N SER A 123 4.97 -6.07 -2.49
CA SER A 123 3.68 -6.42 -3.08
C SER A 123 2.70 -5.25 -3.00
N PHE A 124 2.68 -4.52 -1.89
CA PHE A 124 1.89 -3.30 -1.72
C PHE A 124 2.18 -2.33 -2.86
N LYS A 125 3.44 -1.96 -3.10
CA LYS A 125 3.79 -1.05 -4.20
C LYS A 125 3.35 -1.59 -5.57
N LYS A 126 3.53 -2.89 -5.81
CA LYS A 126 3.19 -3.54 -7.09
C LYS A 126 1.71 -3.34 -7.42
N TYR A 127 0.81 -3.54 -6.45
CA TYR A 127 -0.63 -3.39 -6.64
C TYR A 127 -1.11 -1.94 -6.47
N HIS A 128 -0.50 -1.17 -5.57
CA HIS A 128 -0.87 0.21 -5.30
C HIS A 128 -0.67 1.15 -6.49
N VAL A 129 0.46 1.02 -7.19
CA VAL A 129 0.71 1.82 -8.41
C VAL A 129 -0.31 1.51 -9.50
N GLU A 130 -0.83 0.28 -9.54
CA GLU A 130 -1.88 -0.11 -10.47
C GLU A 130 -3.23 0.41 -10.05
N HIS A 131 -3.54 0.41 -8.77
CA HIS A 131 -4.74 1.03 -8.24
C HIS A 131 -4.83 2.53 -8.65
N HIS A 132 -3.73 3.29 -8.53
CA HIS A 132 -3.67 4.68 -9.06
C HIS A 132 -3.88 4.76 -10.58
N ARG A 133 -3.38 3.76 -11.32
CA ARG A 133 -3.46 3.74 -12.77
C ARG A 133 -4.86 3.35 -13.25
N TYR A 134 -5.41 2.27 -12.72
CA TYR A 134 -6.61 1.57 -13.16
C TYR A 134 -7.74 1.69 -12.14
N LEU A 135 -7.81 2.80 -11.39
CA LEU A 135 -8.80 3.06 -10.35
C LEU A 135 -10.18 2.57 -10.78
N GLY A 136 -10.83 1.73 -9.98
CA GLY A 136 -12.17 1.20 -10.24
C GLY A 136 -12.34 0.33 -11.50
N GLU A 137 -11.29 0.06 -12.28
CA GLU A 137 -11.37 -0.81 -13.46
C GLU A 137 -11.51 -2.27 -13.03
N ASP A 138 -12.60 -2.92 -13.47
CA ASP A 138 -12.93 -4.27 -13.05
C ASP A 138 -11.83 -5.28 -13.45
N GLY A 139 -11.42 -6.11 -12.49
CA GLY A 139 -10.33 -7.06 -12.65
C GLY A 139 -8.93 -6.47 -12.59
N LEU A 140 -8.74 -5.15 -12.63
CA LEU A 140 -7.39 -4.54 -12.58
C LEU A 140 -7.13 -3.85 -11.24
N ASP A 141 -8.13 -3.17 -10.68
CA ASP A 141 -8.04 -2.55 -9.37
C ASP A 141 -8.29 -3.58 -8.25
N THR A 142 -7.21 -4.03 -7.61
CA THR A 142 -7.30 -4.99 -6.51
C THR A 142 -7.80 -4.40 -5.20
N ASP A 143 -8.01 -3.08 -5.10
CA ASP A 143 -8.58 -2.45 -3.92
C ASP A 143 -10.10 -2.60 -3.86
N VAL A 144 -10.77 -2.84 -4.99
CA VAL A 144 -12.23 -3.05 -5.04
C VAL A 144 -12.60 -4.45 -4.51
N PRO A 145 -13.56 -4.59 -3.57
CA PRO A 145 -14.00 -5.90 -3.06
C PRO A 145 -14.43 -6.87 -4.16
N THR A 146 -14.25 -8.16 -3.89
CA THR A 146 -14.78 -9.22 -4.76
C THR A 146 -16.31 -9.25 -4.73
N ALA A 147 -16.92 -9.87 -5.76
CA ALA A 147 -18.37 -10.11 -5.77
C ALA A 147 -18.83 -10.89 -4.53
N PHE A 148 -18.09 -11.91 -4.11
CA PHE A 148 -18.38 -12.66 -2.89
C PHE A 148 -18.40 -11.78 -1.64
N GLU A 149 -17.41 -10.90 -1.46
CA GLU A 149 -17.38 -9.98 -0.33
C GLU A 149 -18.64 -9.09 -0.32
N ALA A 150 -19.03 -8.57 -1.49
CA ALA A 150 -20.19 -7.71 -1.62
C ALA A 150 -21.53 -8.43 -1.40
N GLU A 151 -21.70 -9.62 -1.96
CA GLU A 151 -22.90 -10.45 -1.83
C GLU A 151 -23.07 -11.01 -0.41
N PHE A 152 -21.97 -11.38 0.26
CA PHE A 152 -22.03 -12.03 1.55
C PHE A 152 -22.21 -11.04 2.70
N PHE A 153 -21.44 -9.94 2.74
CA PHE A 153 -21.36 -9.02 3.87
C PHE A 153 -22.38 -7.88 3.80
N THR A 154 -23.65 -8.26 3.80
CA THR A 154 -24.78 -7.38 3.44
C THR A 154 -25.58 -6.85 4.62
N ASN A 155 -25.33 -7.25 5.86
CA ASN A 155 -26.07 -6.77 7.03
C ASN A 155 -25.14 -6.36 8.17
N THR A 156 -25.64 -5.62 9.16
CA THR A 156 -24.82 -5.02 10.23
C THR A 156 -23.82 -5.98 10.88
N PRO A 157 -24.19 -7.17 11.43
CA PRO A 157 -23.21 -8.09 12.01
C PRO A 157 -22.16 -8.57 11.01
N LYS A 158 -22.58 -8.84 9.76
CA LYS A 158 -21.64 -9.27 8.72
C LYS A 158 -20.72 -8.14 8.30
N LYS A 159 -21.19 -6.90 8.15
CA LYS A 159 -20.34 -5.73 7.85
C LYS A 159 -19.30 -5.50 8.95
N LEU A 160 -19.68 -5.68 10.21
CA LEU A 160 -18.73 -5.64 11.33
C LEU A 160 -17.69 -6.77 11.24
N LEU A 161 -18.11 -7.99 10.89
CA LEU A 161 -17.20 -9.10 10.65
C LEU A 161 -16.26 -8.83 9.46
N TRP A 162 -16.76 -8.19 8.40
CA TRP A 162 -15.94 -7.80 7.25
C TRP A 162 -14.84 -6.84 7.68
N LEU A 163 -15.14 -5.83 8.52
CA LEU A 163 -14.12 -4.95 9.09
C LEU A 163 -13.07 -5.73 9.90
N ALA A 164 -13.48 -6.68 10.73
CA ALA A 164 -12.55 -7.51 11.50
C ALA A 164 -11.66 -8.38 10.59
N LEU A 165 -12.16 -8.78 9.42
CA LEU A 165 -11.45 -9.61 8.44
C LEU A 165 -10.69 -8.81 7.38
N GLN A 166 -10.78 -7.47 7.41
CA GLN A 166 -10.16 -6.58 6.44
C GLN A 166 -8.65 -6.78 6.21
N PRO A 167 -7.82 -7.08 7.24
CA PRO A 167 -6.41 -7.38 7.01
C PRO A 167 -6.21 -8.57 6.07
N PHE A 168 -7.08 -9.58 6.14
CA PHE A 168 -7.02 -10.76 5.28
C PHE A 168 -7.50 -10.47 3.86
N PHE A 169 -8.55 -9.65 3.70
CA PHE A 169 -8.97 -9.24 2.36
C PHE A 169 -7.87 -8.45 1.66
N TYR A 170 -7.23 -7.49 2.33
CA TYR A 170 -6.10 -6.77 1.74
C TYR A 170 -4.94 -7.70 1.35
N ALA A 171 -4.66 -8.74 2.16
CA ALA A 171 -3.59 -9.68 1.86
C ALA A 171 -3.90 -10.61 0.68
N PHE A 172 -5.13 -11.13 0.58
CA PHE A 172 -5.47 -12.21 -0.35
C PHE A 172 -6.24 -11.77 -1.59
N ARG A 173 -7.03 -10.69 -1.52
CA ARG A 173 -7.82 -10.20 -2.65
C ARG A 173 -6.98 -9.93 -3.90
N PRO A 174 -5.76 -9.37 -3.83
CA PRO A 174 -4.92 -9.21 -5.02
C PRO A 174 -4.58 -10.54 -5.72
N LEU A 175 -4.48 -11.64 -4.97
CA LEU A 175 -4.21 -12.98 -5.52
C LEU A 175 -5.43 -13.61 -6.22
N ILE A 176 -6.61 -13.02 -6.03
CA ILE A 176 -7.87 -13.47 -6.64
C ILE A 176 -8.20 -12.60 -7.85
N ILE A 177 -8.16 -11.27 -7.68
CA ILE A 177 -8.58 -10.29 -8.70
C ILE A 177 -7.54 -10.18 -9.83
N TYR A 178 -6.30 -9.83 -9.50
CA TYR A 178 -5.25 -9.64 -10.49
C TYR A 178 -4.00 -10.45 -10.15
N LYS A 179 -4.05 -11.72 -10.58
CA LYS A 179 -2.97 -12.69 -10.36
C LYS A 179 -1.72 -12.23 -11.09
N LYS A 180 -0.60 -12.25 -10.38
CA LYS A 180 0.70 -11.88 -10.93
C LYS A 180 1.78 -12.82 -10.42
N ALA A 181 2.76 -13.09 -11.25
CA ALA A 181 3.92 -13.85 -10.83
C ALA A 181 4.64 -13.13 -9.67
N PRO A 182 5.15 -13.88 -8.68
CA PRO A 182 6.07 -13.36 -7.69
C PRO A 182 7.32 -12.79 -8.35
N THR A 183 7.82 -11.68 -7.81
CA THR A 183 9.05 -11.02 -8.25
C THR A 183 10.20 -11.36 -7.30
N ASP A 184 11.44 -11.24 -7.79
CA ASP A 184 12.63 -11.48 -6.95
C ASP A 184 12.65 -10.58 -5.71
N MET A 185 12.16 -9.34 -5.83
CA MET A 185 12.08 -8.40 -4.71
C MET A 185 11.02 -8.80 -3.68
N GLU A 186 9.92 -9.47 -4.08
CA GLU A 186 8.96 -10.04 -3.12
C GLU A 186 9.60 -11.20 -2.34
N ILE A 187 10.44 -12.01 -2.99
CA ILE A 187 11.22 -13.07 -2.32
C ILE A 187 12.20 -12.46 -1.31
N VAL A 188 12.94 -11.41 -1.69
CA VAL A 188 13.86 -10.69 -0.78
C VAL A 188 13.09 -10.07 0.39
N ASN A 189 11.92 -9.48 0.15
CA ASN A 189 11.07 -8.94 1.22
C ASN A 189 10.66 -10.05 2.19
N ALA A 190 10.23 -11.21 1.68
CA ALA A 190 9.80 -12.35 2.49
C ALA A 190 10.96 -12.89 3.35
N ILE A 191 12.13 -13.10 2.75
CA ILE A 191 13.33 -13.55 3.49
C ILE A 191 13.69 -12.54 4.58
N THR A 192 13.68 -11.24 4.27
CA THR A 192 14.01 -10.18 5.22
C THR A 192 13.03 -10.17 6.39
N GLN A 193 11.73 -10.25 6.12
CA GLN A 193 10.69 -10.24 7.15
C GLN A 193 10.76 -11.49 8.03
N ILE A 194 10.80 -12.68 7.43
CA ILE A 194 10.88 -13.94 8.18
C ILE A 194 12.14 -13.96 9.07
N SER A 195 13.27 -13.51 8.53
CA SER A 195 14.51 -13.40 9.32
C SER A 195 14.34 -12.47 10.52
N PHE A 196 13.71 -11.31 10.33
CA PHE A 196 13.44 -10.37 11.42
C PHE A 196 12.47 -10.94 12.46
N ASP A 197 11.37 -11.57 12.03
CA ASP A 197 10.40 -12.17 12.94
C ASP A 197 11.03 -13.28 13.79
N LEU A 198 11.91 -14.09 13.19
CA LEU A 198 12.69 -15.10 13.90
C LEU A 198 13.68 -14.48 14.90
N LEU A 199 14.29 -13.34 14.58
CA LEU A 199 15.15 -12.61 15.52
C LEU A 199 14.33 -12.07 16.70
N ILE A 200 13.15 -11.47 16.46
CA ILE A 200 12.25 -11.03 17.53
C ILE A 200 11.83 -12.20 18.40
N LEU A 201 11.43 -13.33 17.81
CA LEU A 201 11.05 -14.53 18.54
C LEU A 201 12.21 -15.08 19.38
N HIS A 202 13.43 -15.11 18.84
CA HIS A 202 14.61 -15.62 19.52
C HIS A 202 15.04 -14.72 20.70
N TYR A 203 15.09 -13.40 20.50
CA TYR A 203 15.62 -12.46 21.50
C TYR A 203 14.58 -11.96 22.50
N PHE A 204 13.31 -11.81 22.09
CA PHE A 204 12.25 -11.20 22.92
C PHE A 204 11.03 -12.10 23.12
N GLY A 205 11.03 -13.32 22.56
CA GLY A 205 9.99 -14.32 22.77
C GLY A 205 8.67 -14.07 22.02
N LEU A 206 7.75 -15.02 22.17
CA LEU A 206 6.49 -15.07 21.44
C LEU A 206 5.57 -13.88 21.72
N LYS A 207 5.53 -13.37 22.96
CA LYS A 207 4.68 -12.23 23.35
C LYS A 207 5.01 -10.98 22.55
N SER A 208 6.29 -10.72 22.32
CA SER A 208 6.79 -9.58 21.55
C SER A 208 6.46 -9.68 20.07
N LEU A 209 6.57 -10.88 19.49
CA LEU A 209 6.15 -11.12 18.12
C LEU A 209 4.62 -10.94 17.97
N LEU A 210 3.85 -11.45 18.93
CA LEU A 210 2.39 -11.30 18.93
C LEU A 210 1.94 -9.85 19.16
N TYR A 211 2.70 -9.05 19.90
CA TYR A 211 2.46 -7.61 20.02
C TYR A 211 2.52 -6.91 18.65
N LEU A 212 3.57 -7.16 17.86
CA LEU A 212 3.72 -6.61 16.50
C LEU A 212 2.61 -7.11 15.58
N PHE A 213 2.41 -8.42 15.52
CA PHE A 213 1.43 -9.03 14.63
C PHE A 213 -0.01 -8.59 14.96
N SER A 214 -0.36 -8.56 16.25
CA SER A 214 -1.69 -8.13 16.70
C SER A 214 -1.91 -6.63 16.45
N GLY A 215 -0.88 -5.81 16.60
CA GLY A 215 -0.92 -4.38 16.21
C GLY A 215 -1.31 -4.22 14.74
N THR A 216 -0.69 -4.98 13.84
CA THR A 216 -1.03 -4.99 12.41
C THR A 216 -2.49 -5.38 12.17
N ILE A 217 -2.92 -6.53 12.68
CA ILE A 217 -4.29 -7.06 12.46
C ILE A 217 -5.34 -6.09 13.00
N ILE A 218 -5.15 -5.53 14.19
CA ILE A 218 -6.12 -4.62 14.80
C ILE A 218 -6.16 -3.29 14.04
N SER A 219 -5.00 -2.72 13.68
CA SER A 219 -4.91 -1.43 12.99
C SER A 219 -5.56 -1.40 11.61
N MET A 220 -5.62 -2.56 10.95
CA MET A 220 -6.26 -2.74 9.66
C MET A 220 -7.72 -3.20 9.77
N GLY A 221 -8.23 -3.45 10.98
CA GLY A 221 -9.57 -3.97 11.22
C GLY A 221 -10.45 -3.09 12.12
N LEU A 222 -10.56 -3.41 13.42
CA LEU A 222 -11.50 -2.76 14.35
C LEU A 222 -10.92 -1.55 15.10
N HIS A 223 -9.75 -1.06 14.70
CA HIS A 223 -9.15 0.16 15.24
C HIS A 223 -9.66 1.41 14.49
N PRO A 224 -9.77 2.59 15.13
CA PRO A 224 -10.13 3.84 14.45
C PRO A 224 -9.34 4.10 13.15
N SER A 225 -8.08 3.69 13.13
CA SER A 225 -7.20 3.79 11.95
C SER A 225 -7.71 3.07 10.72
N ALA A 226 -8.47 1.99 10.88
CA ALA A 226 -8.99 1.22 9.75
C ALA A 226 -10.03 2.03 8.94
N GLY A 227 -10.58 3.09 9.52
CA GLY A 227 -11.47 4.02 8.82
C GLY A 227 -10.83 4.58 7.56
N HIS A 228 -9.51 4.74 7.52
CA HIS A 228 -8.74 5.16 6.35
C HIS A 228 -9.04 4.32 5.10
N PHE A 229 -9.05 2.99 5.21
CA PHE A 229 -9.28 2.09 4.06
C PHE A 229 -10.69 2.23 3.45
N ILE A 230 -11.64 2.72 4.24
CA ILE A 230 -13.02 2.93 3.80
C ILE A 230 -13.18 4.35 3.29
N ALA A 231 -12.65 5.32 4.05
CA ALA A 231 -12.72 6.75 3.76
C ALA A 231 -12.29 7.05 2.33
N GLU A 232 -11.23 6.40 1.88
CA GLU A 232 -10.56 6.77 0.65
C GLU A 232 -11.33 6.47 -0.62
N HIS A 233 -12.10 5.37 -0.67
CA HIS A 233 -12.63 4.83 -1.93
C HIS A 233 -14.10 4.38 -1.88
N TYR A 234 -14.73 4.37 -0.70
CA TYR A 234 -16.13 3.99 -0.60
C TYR A 234 -17.03 5.17 -0.92
N ALA A 235 -18.05 4.93 -1.73
CA ALA A 235 -18.93 5.94 -2.30
C ALA A 235 -19.91 6.52 -1.26
N PHE A 236 -19.40 7.36 -0.34
CA PHE A 236 -20.22 8.19 0.54
C PHE A 236 -21.01 9.26 -0.22
N LYS A 237 -20.54 9.60 -1.43
CA LYS A 237 -21.22 10.41 -2.43
C LYS A 237 -21.07 9.71 -3.78
N GLU A 238 -22.18 9.39 -4.46
CA GLU A 238 -22.15 8.47 -5.62
C GLU A 238 -21.37 8.99 -6.84
N ASP A 239 -21.22 10.31 -6.98
CA ASP A 239 -20.52 10.96 -8.10
C ASP A 239 -19.03 11.23 -7.78
N GLN A 240 -18.52 10.74 -6.65
CA GLN A 240 -17.14 10.94 -6.21
C GLN A 240 -16.47 9.60 -5.88
N GLU A 241 -15.28 9.38 -6.45
CA GLU A 241 -14.59 8.08 -6.40
C GLU A 241 -13.53 7.97 -5.33
N THR A 242 -13.03 9.13 -4.91
CA THR A 242 -12.00 9.26 -3.90
C THR A 242 -12.36 10.37 -2.94
N PHE A 243 -12.06 10.20 -1.66
CA PHE A 243 -12.40 11.18 -0.64
C PHE A 243 -11.21 11.46 0.24
N SER A 244 -11.09 12.72 0.63
CA SER A 244 -10.06 13.16 1.55
C SER A 244 -10.62 13.28 2.97
N TYR A 245 -9.75 13.04 3.94
CA TYR A 245 -9.93 13.28 5.36
C TYR A 245 -8.99 14.38 5.84
N TYR A 246 -9.55 15.44 6.43
CA TYR A 246 -8.79 16.56 6.97
C TYR A 246 -8.94 16.64 8.49
N GLY A 247 -8.26 15.75 9.21
CA GLY A 247 -8.27 15.76 10.68
C GLY A 247 -6.96 15.31 11.30
N LEU A 248 -6.97 15.22 12.63
CA LEU A 248 -5.77 14.98 13.44
C LEU A 248 -5.08 13.66 13.14
N TRP A 249 -5.79 12.67 12.58
CA TRP A 249 -5.19 11.39 12.22
C TRP A 249 -4.05 11.54 11.19
N ASN A 250 -4.05 12.62 10.39
CA ASN A 250 -2.97 12.95 9.46
C ASN A 250 -1.60 13.14 10.12
N LEU A 251 -1.55 13.45 11.42
CA LEU A 251 -0.29 13.51 12.18
C LEU A 251 0.39 12.13 12.27
N CYS A 252 -0.39 11.06 12.24
CA CYS A 252 0.08 9.68 12.31
C CYS A 252 0.12 8.99 10.93
N THR A 253 -0.44 9.61 9.88
CA THR A 253 -0.52 9.01 8.54
C THR A 253 0.20 9.83 7.47
N PHE A 254 1.13 10.70 7.87
CA PHE A 254 1.95 11.51 6.96
C PHE A 254 1.11 12.32 5.95
N ASN A 255 -0.06 12.82 6.39
CA ASN A 255 -1.05 13.51 5.56
C ASN A 255 -1.62 12.70 4.38
N VAL A 256 -1.54 11.37 4.37
CA VAL A 256 -2.19 10.56 3.31
C VAL A 256 -3.69 10.84 3.18
N GLY A 257 -4.34 11.30 4.27
CA GLY A 257 -5.75 11.67 4.26
C GLY A 257 -6.08 12.78 3.27
N TYR A 258 -5.09 13.53 2.76
CA TYR A 258 -5.24 14.35 1.55
C TYR A 258 -5.27 13.44 0.31
N HIS A 259 -6.22 12.50 0.27
CA HIS A 259 -6.17 11.36 -0.63
C HIS A 259 -6.56 11.70 -2.06
N VAL A 260 -7.52 12.59 -2.25
CA VAL A 260 -7.85 13.12 -3.58
C VAL A 260 -6.63 13.82 -4.18
N GLU A 261 -5.98 14.66 -3.38
CA GLU A 261 -4.74 15.36 -3.73
C GLU A 261 -3.63 14.35 -4.05
N HIS A 262 -3.52 13.28 -3.26
CA HIS A 262 -2.57 12.21 -3.47
C HIS A 262 -2.80 11.48 -4.81
N HIS A 263 -4.03 11.07 -5.12
CA HIS A 263 -4.35 10.44 -6.41
C HIS A 263 -4.15 11.39 -7.60
N ASP A 264 -4.44 12.67 -7.43
CA ASP A 264 -4.12 13.67 -8.44
C ASP A 264 -2.60 13.77 -8.64
N PHE A 265 -1.77 13.69 -7.60
CA PHE A 265 -0.33 13.85 -7.72
C PHE A 265 0.45 12.90 -6.80
N PRO A 266 0.55 11.60 -7.15
CA PRO A 266 1.07 10.57 -6.23
C PRO A 266 2.55 10.71 -5.90
N TYR A 267 3.30 11.49 -6.70
CA TYR A 267 4.71 11.78 -6.50
C TYR A 267 4.98 13.08 -5.71
N ILE A 268 3.93 13.76 -5.23
CA ILE A 268 4.07 14.82 -4.22
C ILE A 268 4.10 14.13 -2.84
N PRO A 269 5.15 14.32 -2.03
CA PRO A 269 5.24 13.70 -0.71
C PRO A 269 4.08 14.13 0.18
N GLY A 270 3.67 13.27 1.11
CA GLY A 270 2.54 13.53 2.01
C GLY A 270 2.66 14.87 2.76
N ARG A 271 3.87 15.22 3.18
CA ARG A 271 4.18 16.53 3.81
C ARG A 271 3.72 17.75 3.00
N ASP A 272 3.72 17.66 1.68
CA ASP A 272 3.42 18.77 0.78
C ASP A 272 1.98 18.73 0.21
N LEU A 273 1.21 17.67 0.47
CA LEU A 273 -0.21 17.60 0.07
C LEU A 273 -1.08 18.73 0.65
N PRO A 274 -0.90 19.20 1.90
CA PRO A 274 -1.61 20.39 2.38
C PRO A 274 -1.32 21.65 1.55
N LYS A 275 -0.09 21.78 1.03
CA LYS A 275 0.29 22.90 0.15
C LYS A 275 -0.38 22.79 -1.20
N LEU A 276 -0.51 21.57 -1.74
CA LEU A 276 -1.25 21.31 -2.98
C LEU A 276 -2.71 21.73 -2.84
N ARG A 277 -3.39 21.32 -1.75
CA ARG A 277 -4.77 21.75 -1.47
C ARG A 277 -4.89 23.27 -1.43
N ALA A 278 -3.99 23.93 -0.70
CA ALA A 278 -3.99 25.39 -0.57
C ALA A 278 -3.66 26.12 -1.89
N LEU A 279 -2.88 25.49 -2.77
CA LEU A 279 -2.52 26.05 -4.08
C LEU A 279 -3.68 26.02 -5.07
N ALA A 280 -4.48 24.95 -5.04
CA ALA A 280 -5.54 24.69 -6.01
C ALA A 280 -6.93 24.54 -5.34
N PRO A 281 -7.39 25.51 -4.54
CA PRO A 281 -8.60 25.38 -3.71
C PRO A 281 -9.85 25.11 -4.56
N ASP A 282 -9.98 25.74 -5.74
CA ASP A 282 -11.12 25.59 -6.65
C ASP A 282 -11.38 24.13 -7.05
N PHE A 283 -10.35 23.27 -7.01
CA PHE A 283 -10.44 21.87 -7.38
C PHE A 283 -10.80 20.95 -6.21
N TYR A 284 -10.66 21.41 -4.96
CA TYR A 284 -10.74 20.58 -3.77
C TYR A 284 -11.78 21.03 -2.72
N GLU A 285 -12.15 22.31 -2.66
CA GLU A 285 -13.05 22.85 -1.62
C GLU A 285 -14.49 22.34 -1.74
N ASN A 286 -14.96 22.08 -2.97
CA ASN A 286 -16.33 21.64 -3.24
C ASN A 286 -16.49 20.10 -3.22
N LEU A 287 -15.41 19.36 -2.98
CA LEU A 287 -15.46 17.90 -2.89
C LEU A 287 -16.00 17.47 -1.53
N TYR A 288 -16.70 16.33 -1.49
CA TYR A 288 -17.06 15.72 -0.22
C TYR A 288 -15.80 15.29 0.52
N GLN A 289 -15.78 15.56 1.83
CA GLN A 289 -14.63 15.30 2.69
C GLN A 289 -15.09 14.68 4.00
N HIS A 290 -14.23 13.83 4.57
CA HIS A 290 -14.43 13.24 5.88
C HIS A 290 -13.79 14.07 6.99
N THR A 291 -14.41 14.05 8.16
CA THR A 291 -13.92 14.74 9.37
C THR A 291 -13.61 13.78 10.52
N SER A 292 -14.11 12.53 10.48
CA SER A 292 -13.93 11.54 11.55
C SER A 292 -13.80 10.12 11.01
N MET A 293 -12.69 9.43 11.35
CA MET A 293 -12.50 8.00 11.02
C MET A 293 -13.48 7.09 11.74
N MET A 294 -13.88 7.45 12.97
CA MET A 294 -14.85 6.66 13.74
C MET A 294 -16.25 6.75 13.14
N GLU A 295 -16.61 7.91 12.60
CA GLU A 295 -17.87 8.09 11.88
C GLU A 295 -17.90 7.24 10.60
N ILE A 296 -16.80 7.21 9.84
CA ILE A 296 -16.67 6.36 8.65
C ILE A 296 -16.89 4.88 9.00
N LEU A 297 -16.25 4.38 10.07
CA LEU A 297 -16.42 3.00 10.52
C LEU A 297 -17.85 2.70 10.97
N ARG A 298 -18.45 3.63 11.74
CA ARG A 298 -19.85 3.53 12.17
C ARG A 298 -20.78 3.47 10.97
N ASP A 299 -20.64 4.39 10.03
CA ASP A 299 -21.51 4.49 8.87
C ASP A 299 -21.34 3.26 7.97
N PHE A 300 -20.11 2.76 7.79
CA PHE A 300 -19.90 1.50 7.08
C PHE A 300 -20.73 0.35 7.68
N VAL A 301 -20.74 0.20 9.01
CA VAL A 301 -21.43 -0.90 9.70
C VAL A 301 -22.95 -0.70 9.76
N PHE A 302 -23.42 0.52 10.01
CA PHE A 302 -24.81 0.77 10.35
C PHE A 302 -25.63 1.43 9.23
N ASN A 303 -25.02 2.17 8.32
CA ASN A 303 -25.75 2.81 7.21
C ASN A 303 -26.09 1.77 6.12
N PRO A 304 -27.37 1.60 5.71
CA PRO A 304 -27.76 0.72 4.60
C PRO A 304 -27.11 1.10 3.27
N ALA A 305 -26.83 2.38 3.05
CA ALA A 305 -26.18 2.85 1.84
C ALA A 305 -24.69 2.47 1.78
N MET A 306 -24.10 1.98 2.89
CA MET A 306 -22.70 1.59 2.96
C MET A 306 -22.54 0.07 3.12
N GLY A 307 -21.48 -0.46 2.52
CA GLY A 307 -21.13 -1.87 2.51
C GLY A 307 -20.14 -2.14 1.36
N PRO A 308 -19.73 -3.39 1.12
CA PRO A 308 -18.73 -3.67 0.10
C PRO A 308 -19.17 -3.29 -1.33
N TYR A 309 -20.47 -3.24 -1.61
CA TYR A 309 -21.02 -2.71 -2.88
C TYR A 309 -20.89 -1.20 -3.06
N ALA A 310 -20.64 -0.42 -2.00
CA ALA A 310 -20.53 1.04 -2.08
C ALA A 310 -19.16 1.46 -2.67
N ARG A 311 -18.86 0.98 -3.88
CA ARG A 311 -17.64 1.21 -4.64
C ARG A 311 -18.00 1.46 -6.09
N LEU A 312 -17.32 2.42 -6.72
CA LEU A 312 -17.47 2.64 -8.15
C LEU A 312 -16.65 1.61 -8.94
N LYS A 313 -17.23 1.13 -10.04
CA LYS A 313 -16.59 0.24 -11.01
C LYS A 313 -16.76 0.74 -12.44
N ARG A 314 -15.81 0.40 -13.29
CA ARG A 314 -15.83 0.68 -14.73
C ARG A 314 -15.25 -0.48 -15.52
N LYS A 315 -15.54 -0.50 -16.81
CA LYS A 315 -14.98 -1.51 -17.71
C LYS A 315 -13.46 -1.34 -17.82
N PRO A 316 -12.69 -2.42 -17.79
CA PRO A 316 -11.25 -2.35 -17.97
C PRO A 316 -10.90 -1.91 -19.40
N ARG A 317 -9.93 -1.01 -19.53
CA ARG A 317 -9.46 -0.53 -20.84
C ARG A 317 -8.32 -1.36 -21.43
N VAL A 318 -7.67 -2.16 -20.59
CA VAL A 318 -6.61 -3.10 -20.98
C VAL A 318 -6.92 -4.51 -20.47
N PRO A 319 -6.47 -5.57 -21.15
CA PRO A 319 -6.56 -6.92 -20.62
C PRO A 319 -5.66 -7.09 -19.38
N GLN A 320 -5.97 -8.09 -18.56
CA GLN A 320 -5.04 -8.55 -17.52
C GLN A 320 -3.81 -9.21 -18.15
N GLU A 321 -2.64 -8.98 -17.56
CA GLU A 321 -1.39 -9.61 -17.98
C GLU A 321 -0.77 -10.43 -16.84
N PHE A 322 -0.31 -11.64 -17.15
CA PHE A 322 0.44 -12.49 -16.23
C PHE A 322 1.86 -12.69 -16.74
N TYR A 323 2.81 -11.92 -16.19
CA TYR A 323 4.22 -12.03 -16.54
C TYR A 323 5.12 -11.97 -15.30
N GLY A 324 6.26 -12.67 -15.37
CA GLY A 324 7.33 -12.62 -14.38
C GLY A 324 8.17 -11.36 -14.54
N ASN A 325 8.59 -10.77 -13.42
CA ASN A 325 9.54 -9.66 -13.42
C ASN A 325 10.76 -10.03 -12.56
N TYR A 326 11.85 -10.40 -13.22
CA TYR A 326 13.10 -10.89 -12.61
C TYR A 326 14.12 -9.75 -12.46
N GLN A 327 13.76 -8.74 -11.67
CA GLN A 327 14.57 -7.53 -11.53
C GLN A 327 15.98 -7.82 -10.99
N LEU A 328 16.15 -8.84 -10.14
CA LEU A 328 17.42 -9.08 -9.45
C LEU A 328 18.49 -9.58 -10.42
N PHE A 329 18.10 -10.37 -11.43
CA PHE A 329 19.04 -10.87 -12.42
C PHE A 329 19.71 -9.74 -13.22
N GLU A 330 18.95 -8.72 -13.63
CA GLU A 330 19.49 -7.56 -14.34
C GLU A 330 20.50 -6.78 -13.48
N TYR A 331 20.26 -6.64 -12.17
CA TYR A 331 21.21 -6.01 -11.26
C TYR A 331 22.45 -6.86 -10.99
N VAL A 332 22.29 -8.17 -10.83
CA VAL A 332 23.41 -9.11 -10.71
C VAL A 332 24.27 -9.04 -11.96
N GLU A 333 23.65 -9.07 -13.15
CA GLU A 333 24.36 -8.92 -14.41
C GLU A 333 25.09 -7.57 -14.48
N GLY A 334 24.43 -6.45 -14.16
CA GLY A 334 25.04 -5.13 -14.09
C GLY A 334 26.21 -5.04 -13.10
N PHE A 335 26.09 -5.67 -11.93
CA PHE A 335 27.17 -5.75 -10.95
C PHE A 335 28.33 -6.60 -11.49
N LEU A 336 28.07 -7.78 -12.05
CA LEU A 336 29.07 -8.65 -12.67
C LEU A 336 29.79 -7.97 -13.84
N HIS A 337 29.10 -7.11 -14.60
CA HIS A 337 29.71 -6.21 -15.57
C HIS A 337 30.64 -5.19 -14.90
N HIS A 338 30.16 -4.54 -13.84
CA HIS A 338 30.91 -3.52 -13.11
C HIS A 338 32.22 -4.06 -12.50
N ILE A 339 32.18 -5.27 -11.92
CA ILE A 339 33.35 -5.92 -11.33
C ILE A 339 34.18 -6.74 -12.34
N GLY A 340 33.86 -6.65 -13.64
CA GLY A 340 34.64 -7.25 -14.72
C GLY A 340 34.48 -8.77 -14.89
N ILE A 341 33.65 -9.45 -14.07
CA ILE A 341 33.40 -10.90 -14.18
C ILE A 341 32.70 -11.24 -15.49
N TYR A 342 31.87 -10.36 -16.03
CA TYR A 342 31.24 -10.60 -17.33
C TYR A 342 32.28 -10.75 -18.46
N ARG A 343 33.40 -10.01 -18.40
CA ARG A 343 34.50 -10.16 -19.36
C ARG A 343 35.19 -11.52 -19.23
N LEU A 344 35.29 -12.06 -18.01
CA LEU A 344 35.80 -13.41 -17.75
C LEU A 344 34.82 -14.49 -18.28
N LYS A 345 33.51 -14.31 -18.12
CA LYS A 345 32.50 -15.22 -18.69
C LYS A 345 32.53 -15.21 -20.22
N GLN A 346 32.65 -14.04 -20.84
CA GLN A 346 32.75 -13.92 -22.30
C GLN A 346 34.07 -14.45 -22.83
N TYR A 347 35.19 -14.17 -22.14
CA TYR A 347 36.50 -14.75 -22.44
C TYR A 347 36.49 -16.27 -22.32
N ALA A 348 35.95 -16.82 -21.22
CA ALA A 348 35.80 -18.27 -21.05
C ALA A 348 34.87 -18.89 -22.10
N GLY A 349 33.73 -18.25 -22.42
CA GLY A 349 32.85 -18.70 -23.48
C GLY A 349 33.52 -18.74 -24.86
N ASN A 350 34.38 -17.75 -25.15
CA ASN A 350 35.15 -17.67 -26.40
C ASN A 350 36.36 -18.62 -26.42
N VAL A 351 37.02 -18.85 -25.28
CA VAL A 351 38.19 -19.73 -25.15
C VAL A 351 37.79 -21.20 -25.12
N PHE A 352 36.67 -21.53 -24.50
CA PHE A 352 36.19 -22.90 -24.32
C PHE A 352 35.12 -23.33 -25.33
N ASP A 353 34.76 -22.46 -26.28
CA ASP A 353 33.81 -22.72 -27.39
C ASP A 353 32.61 -23.60 -26.98
N LEU A 354 31.90 -23.18 -25.94
CA LEU A 354 30.84 -23.98 -25.31
C LEU A 354 29.57 -24.10 -26.19
N ASN A 355 29.51 -23.37 -27.31
CA ASN A 355 28.38 -23.34 -28.26
C ASN A 355 28.85 -23.65 -29.69
N ASN A 356 29.74 -24.63 -29.86
CA ASN A 356 30.09 -25.17 -31.17
C ASN A 356 28.87 -25.83 -31.82
N ASN A 357 28.03 -25.02 -32.48
CA ASN A 357 27.03 -25.46 -33.42
C ASN A 357 27.33 -24.84 -34.79
N ASN A 358 27.94 -25.70 -35.60
CA ASN A 358 27.96 -25.75 -37.05
C ASN A 358 29.12 -25.08 -37.80
N ASP A 359 29.77 -25.94 -38.60
CA ASP A 359 30.55 -25.68 -39.81
C ASP A 359 32.04 -25.33 -39.67
N LYS A 360 32.81 -26.31 -39.19
CA LYS A 360 34.16 -26.54 -39.74
C LYS A 360 34.12 -27.73 -40.69
N LYS A 361 34.01 -27.41 -41.97
CA LYS A 361 34.07 -28.33 -43.12
C LYS A 361 35.25 -29.28 -43.01
N LEU A 362 34.97 -30.58 -43.04
CA LEU A 362 35.92 -31.60 -43.46
C LEU A 362 35.86 -31.70 -44.98
N ASN A 363 37.03 -31.59 -45.63
CA ASN A 363 37.22 -31.96 -47.03
C ASN A 363 37.09 -33.47 -47.21
#